data_AF-A0A812TVM0-F1
#
_entry.id   AF-A0A812TVM0-F1
#
_cell.length_a   1.000
_cell.length_b   1.000
_cell.length_c   1.000
_cell.angle_alpha   90.00
_cell.angle_beta   90.00
_cell.angle_gamma   90.00
#
_symmetry.space_group_name_H-M   'P 1'
#
loop_
_entity.id
_entity.type
_entity.pdbx_description
1 polymer ?
#
loop_
_entity_poly.entity_id
_entity_poly.type
_entity_poly.pdbx_seq_one_letter_code
_entity_poly.pdbx_strand_id
1 'polypeptide(L)'
;MGISPVALLAKRQEWVLVRQMLYGMVAYYGLTLLLFLWSPTFCMVYWVFCHLEGMILLCAISYLWHAFVEESEPDNQYVNSVTILDGHDNTFNEDYHVVHHHSPSTHWTDAPAHFEAHKD
;
A
#
# COMPACT_ATOMS: atom_id res chain seq x y z
N MET A 1 1.88 -9.61 6.19
CA MET A 1 1.49 -8.94 4.93
C MET A 1 1.12 -9.99 3.89
N GLY A 2 -0.02 -9.84 3.20
CA GLY A 2 -0.33 -10.63 1.99
C GLY A 2 -1.68 -11.37 1.98
N ILE A 3 -2.23 -11.78 3.13
CA ILE A 3 -3.45 -12.61 3.14
C ILE A 3 -4.68 -11.83 2.64
N SER A 4 -4.84 -10.58 3.07
CA SER A 4 -5.95 -9.71 2.67
C SER A 4 -5.94 -9.44 1.16
N PRO A 5 -4.83 -8.98 0.54
CA PRO A 5 -4.71 -8.91 -0.91
C PRO A 5 -4.93 -10.27 -1.61
N VAL A 6 -4.40 -11.39 -1.09
CA VAL A 6 -4.59 -12.71 -1.73
C VAL A 6 -6.07 -13.04 -1.77
N ALA A 7 -6.79 -12.82 -0.66
CA ALA A 7 -8.21 -13.07 -0.56
C ALA A 7 -9.02 -12.17 -1.51
N LEU A 8 -8.66 -10.90 -1.63
CA LEU A 8 -9.30 -9.96 -2.56
C LEU A 8 -9.11 -10.41 -4.03
N LEU A 9 -7.88 -10.72 -4.43
CA LEU A 9 -7.56 -11.16 -5.79
C LEU A 9 -8.22 -12.51 -6.12
N ALA A 10 -8.27 -13.44 -5.15
CA ALA A 10 -8.96 -14.72 -5.31
C ALA A 10 -10.48 -14.52 -5.46
N LYS A 11 -11.09 -13.61 -4.67
CA LYS A 11 -12.50 -13.24 -4.81
C LYS A 11 -12.81 -12.65 -6.18
N ARG A 12 -11.88 -11.88 -6.76
CA ARG A 12 -11.97 -11.34 -8.12
C ARG A 12 -11.57 -12.33 -9.22
N GLN A 13 -11.17 -13.55 -8.86
CA GLN A 13 -10.71 -14.59 -9.79
C GLN A 13 -9.47 -14.20 -10.60
N GLU A 14 -8.64 -13.30 -10.06
CA GLU A 14 -7.41 -12.81 -10.68
C GLU A 14 -6.24 -13.76 -10.38
N TRP A 15 -6.38 -15.03 -10.79
CA TRP A 15 -5.50 -16.12 -10.39
C TRP A 15 -4.03 -15.94 -10.80
N VAL A 16 -3.76 -15.14 -11.84
CA VAL A 16 -2.40 -14.78 -12.24
C VAL A 16 -1.73 -13.93 -11.16
N LEU A 17 -2.41 -12.89 -10.68
CA LEU A 17 -1.91 -12.01 -9.61
C LEU A 17 -1.82 -12.77 -8.28
N VAL A 18 -2.78 -13.65 -7.97
CA VAL A 18 -2.71 -14.55 -6.80
C VAL A 18 -1.44 -15.38 -6.84
N ARG A 19 -1.15 -16.04 -7.98
CA ARG A 19 0.06 -16.87 -8.13
C ARG A 19 1.35 -16.06 -8.04
N GLN A 20 1.39 -14.89 -8.66
CA GLN A 20 2.54 -13.99 -8.60
C GLN A 20 2.81 -13.54 -7.15
N MET A 21 1.77 -13.19 -6.41
CA MET A 21 1.92 -12.77 -5.02
C MET A 21 2.35 -13.93 -4.11
N LEU A 22 1.76 -15.11 -4.25
CA LEU A 22 2.17 -16.30 -3.50
C LEU A 22 3.63 -16.69 -3.81
N TYR A 23 4.02 -16.64 -5.09
CA TYR A 23 5.41 -16.86 -5.50
C TYR A 23 6.35 -15.84 -4.85
N GLY A 24 6.01 -14.54 -4.91
CA GLY A 24 6.79 -13.47 -4.29
C GLY A 24 6.93 -13.66 -2.77
N MET A 25 5.85 -14.06 -2.09
CA MET A 25 5.89 -14.36 -0.65
C MET A 25 6.81 -15.53 -0.33
N VAL A 26 6.67 -16.65 -1.05
CA VAL A 26 7.52 -17.83 -0.86
C VAL A 26 8.98 -17.50 -1.15
N ALA A 27 9.26 -16.78 -2.24
CA ALA A 27 10.61 -16.35 -2.59
C ALA A 27 11.21 -15.45 -1.52
N TYR A 28 10.47 -14.43 -1.05
CA TYR A 28 10.93 -13.51 -0.02
C TYR A 28 11.26 -14.21 1.31
N TYR A 29 10.33 -15.01 1.84
CA TYR A 29 10.56 -15.71 3.11
C TYR A 29 11.60 -16.82 2.98
N GLY A 30 11.63 -17.52 1.85
CA GLY A 30 12.64 -18.55 1.56
C GLY A 30 14.04 -17.97 1.49
N LEU A 31 14.24 -16.87 0.75
CA LEU A 31 15.53 -16.18 0.66
C LEU A 31 15.96 -15.60 2.01
N THR A 32 15.02 -15.02 2.76
CA THR A 32 15.30 -14.50 4.12
C THR A 32 15.76 -15.63 5.05
N LEU A 33 15.08 -16.79 5.01
CA LEU A 33 15.48 -17.96 5.79
C LEU A 33 16.87 -18.47 5.38
N LEU A 34 17.15 -18.59 4.08
CA LEU A 34 18.46 -19.01 3.58
C LEU A 34 19.56 -18.03 4.03
N LEU A 35 19.29 -16.73 3.99
CA LEU A 35 20.22 -15.70 4.45
C LEU A 35 20.47 -15.79 5.96
N PHE A 36 19.42 -16.03 6.73
CA PHE A 36 19.51 -16.21 8.17
C PHE A 36 20.32 -17.46 8.54
N LEU A 37 20.11 -18.57 7.84
CA LEU A 37 20.88 -19.81 8.05
C LEU A 37 22.36 -19.65 7.65
N TRP A 38 22.67 -18.81 6.66
CA TRP A 38 24.04 -18.51 6.25
C TRP A 38 24.76 -17.56 7.22
N SER A 39 24.10 -16.47 7.62
CA SER A 39 24.64 -15.49 8.56
C SER A 39 23.50 -14.74 9.25
N PRO A 40 23.17 -15.10 10.51
CA PRO A 40 22.11 -14.44 11.27
C PRO A 40 22.38 -12.94 11.44
N THR A 41 23.63 -12.57 11.74
CA THR A 41 24.01 -11.17 11.94
C THR A 41 23.80 -10.34 10.67
N PHE A 42 24.28 -10.84 9.52
CA PHE A 42 24.09 -10.12 8.25
C PHE A 42 22.60 -10.01 7.91
N CYS A 43 21.85 -11.10 8.03
CA CYS A 43 20.41 -11.13 7.78
C CYS A 43 19.68 -10.09 8.63
N MET A 44 19.96 -10.03 9.94
CA MET A 44 19.32 -9.08 10.85
C MET A 44 19.67 -7.63 10.53
N VAL A 45 20.94 -7.34 10.26
CA VAL A 45 21.38 -5.97 9.90
C VAL A 45 20.73 -5.52 8.58
N TYR A 46 20.78 -6.36 7.55
CA TYR A 46 20.17 -6.06 6.25
C TYR A 46 18.67 -5.87 6.39
N TRP A 47 17.99 -6.77 7.09
CA TRP A 47 16.55 -6.71 7.29
C TRP A 47 16.14 -5.45 8.04
N VAL A 48 16.80 -5.12 9.16
CA VAL A 48 16.54 -3.89 9.92
C VAL A 48 16.81 -2.65 9.08
N PHE A 49 17.94 -2.59 8.37
CA PHE A 49 18.28 -1.44 7.55
C PHE A 49 17.24 -1.17 6.46
N CYS A 50 16.89 -2.18 5.65
CA CYS A 50 15.91 -2.04 4.59
C CYS A 50 14.50 -1.70 5.12
N HIS A 51 14.11 -2.24 6.29
CA HIS A 51 12.82 -1.89 6.89
C HIS A 51 12.82 -0.46 7.42
N LEU A 52 13.91 0.00 8.04
CA LEU A 52 14.02 1.38 8.50
C LEU A 52 13.94 2.37 7.34
N GLU A 53 14.64 2.10 6.24
CA GLU A 53 14.54 2.90 5.02
C GLU A 53 13.09 2.96 4.49
N GLY A 54 12.45 1.80 4.34
CA GLY A 54 11.06 1.73 3.89
C GLY A 54 10.09 2.42 4.84
N MET A 55 10.29 2.30 6.16
CA MET A 55 9.47 2.97 7.16
C MET A 55 9.63 4.49 7.09
N ILE A 56 10.86 5.01 6.95
CA ILE A 56 11.09 6.45 6.83
C ILE A 56 10.38 6.99 5.58
N LEU A 57 10.52 6.30 4.44
CA LEU A 57 9.85 6.68 3.20
C LEU A 57 8.32 6.70 3.36
N LEU A 58 7.74 5.62 3.88
CA LEU A 58 6.29 5.50 4.06
C LEU A 58 5.75 6.48 5.12
N CYS A 59 6.51 6.78 6.18
CA CYS A 59 6.14 7.81 7.15
C CYS A 59 6.13 9.20 6.52
N ALA A 60 7.13 9.52 5.69
CA ALA A 60 7.17 10.80 4.98
C ALA A 60 5.99 10.94 4.01
N ILE A 61 5.68 9.90 3.23
CA ILE A 61 4.54 9.88 2.32
C ILE A 61 3.23 10.00 3.09
N SER A 62 3.04 9.19 4.15
CA SER A 62 1.85 9.23 4.98
C SER A 62 1.65 10.59 5.64
N TYR A 63 2.73 11.27 6.04
CA TYR A 63 2.64 12.63 6.57
C TYR A 63 2.21 13.62 5.49
N LEU A 64 2.83 13.56 4.30
CA LEU A 64 2.50 14.45 3.18
C LEU A 64 1.07 14.30 2.70
N TRP A 65 0.55 13.07 2.66
CA TRP A 65 -0.84 12.79 2.31
C TRP A 65 -1.87 13.36 3.30
N HIS A 66 -1.42 13.82 4.47
CA HIS A 66 -2.23 14.50 5.49
C HIS A 66 -1.68 15.88 5.84
N ALA A 67 -0.87 16.49 4.96
CA ALA A 67 -0.25 17.79 5.22
C ALA A 67 -1.25 18.96 5.26
N PHE A 68 -2.44 18.76 4.68
CA PHE A 68 -3.52 19.74 4.66
C PHE A 68 -4.74 19.15 5.37
N VAL A 69 -5.19 19.83 6.41
CA VAL A 69 -6.34 19.46 7.22
C VAL A 69 -7.16 20.71 7.53
N GLU A 70 -8.47 20.57 7.57
CA GLU A 70 -9.44 21.61 7.88
C GLU A 70 -10.04 21.35 9.27
N GLU A 71 -9.72 22.22 10.22
CA GLU A 71 -10.16 22.06 11.62
C GLU A 71 -11.68 22.15 11.77
N SER A 72 -12.35 22.88 10.89
CA SER A 72 -13.81 23.03 10.93
C SER A 72 -14.57 21.80 10.42
N GLU A 73 -13.91 20.90 9.68
CA GLU A 73 -14.49 19.68 9.11
C GLU A 73 -13.62 18.43 9.41
N PRO A 74 -13.41 18.06 10.68
CA PRO A 74 -12.43 17.03 11.07
C PRO A 74 -12.77 15.62 10.54
N ASP A 75 -14.04 15.33 10.30
CA ASP A 75 -14.50 14.02 9.81
C ASP A 75 -14.51 13.92 8.28
N ASN A 76 -14.25 15.01 7.56
CA ASN A 76 -14.28 15.04 6.10
C ASN A 76 -12.96 14.55 5.51
N GLN A 77 -12.90 13.26 5.20
CA GLN A 77 -11.71 12.61 4.64
C GLN A 77 -11.28 13.19 3.28
N TYR A 78 -12.20 13.76 2.49
CA TYR A 78 -11.89 14.39 1.20
C TYR A 78 -11.17 15.72 1.35
N VAL A 79 -11.39 16.42 2.46
CA VAL A 79 -10.70 17.68 2.79
C VAL A 79 -9.39 17.40 3.54
N ASN A 80 -9.39 16.38 4.41
CA ASN A 80 -8.27 16.07 5.32
C ASN A 80 -7.27 15.05 4.75
N SER A 81 -7.33 14.77 3.45
CA SER A 81 -6.38 13.90 2.77
C SER A 81 -6.09 14.41 1.36
N VAL A 82 -4.85 14.24 0.92
CA VAL A 82 -4.41 14.69 -0.40
C VAL A 82 -4.79 13.66 -1.46
N THR A 83 -5.53 14.09 -2.47
CA THR A 83 -5.77 13.31 -3.70
C THR A 83 -5.16 14.03 -4.89
N ILE A 84 -4.33 13.33 -5.67
CA ILE A 84 -3.70 13.90 -6.87
C ILE A 84 -4.44 13.37 -8.09
N LEU A 85 -5.09 14.27 -8.83
CA LEU A 85 -5.77 13.92 -10.07
C LEU A 85 -4.78 14.09 -11.23
N ASP A 86 -4.78 13.12 -12.15
CA ASP A 86 -3.91 13.10 -13.34
C ASP A 86 -2.41 13.25 -13.02
N GLY A 87 -1.97 12.65 -11.89
CA GLY A 87 -0.56 12.59 -11.51
C GLY A 87 0.32 11.90 -12.57
N HIS A 88 1.56 12.36 -12.73
CA HIS A 88 2.50 11.79 -13.71
C HIS A 88 2.89 10.35 -13.36
N ASP A 89 3.09 10.06 -12.08
CA ASP A 89 3.56 8.78 -11.56
C ASP A 89 2.50 8.14 -10.66
N ASN A 90 1.40 7.67 -11.26
CA ASN A 90 0.30 7.06 -10.52
C ASN A 90 0.26 5.54 -10.71
N THR A 91 1.07 4.81 -9.94
CA THR A 91 1.10 3.34 -10.01
C THR A 91 0.03 2.76 -9.08
N PHE A 92 -0.76 1.81 -9.57
CA PHE A 92 -1.87 1.23 -8.81
C PHE A 92 -2.86 2.29 -8.28
N ASN A 93 -3.09 3.39 -9.00
CA ASN A 93 -4.06 4.43 -8.63
C ASN A 93 -3.91 4.91 -7.16
N GLU A 94 -2.69 4.92 -6.61
CA GLU A 94 -2.43 5.26 -5.21
C GLU A 94 -2.66 6.74 -4.89
N ASP A 95 -2.62 7.59 -5.91
CA ASP A 95 -2.92 9.02 -5.78
C ASP A 95 -4.36 9.31 -5.35
N TYR A 96 -5.27 8.33 -5.50
CA TYR A 96 -6.61 8.36 -4.94
C TYR A 96 -6.61 8.02 -3.44
N HIS A 97 -5.70 8.61 -2.66
CA HIS A 97 -5.47 8.32 -1.24
C HIS A 97 -6.75 8.38 -0.39
N VAL A 98 -7.65 9.32 -0.69
CA VAL A 98 -8.94 9.43 0.02
C VAL A 98 -9.78 8.14 -0.07
N VAL A 99 -9.67 7.39 -1.17
CA VAL A 99 -10.39 6.11 -1.34
C VAL A 99 -9.92 5.09 -0.32
N HIS A 100 -8.64 5.14 0.10
CA HIS A 100 -8.12 4.26 1.15
C HIS A 100 -8.73 4.58 2.52
N HIS A 101 -9.04 5.84 2.79
CA HIS A 101 -9.73 6.26 4.03
C HIS A 101 -11.21 5.91 4.02
N HIS A 102 -11.87 6.05 2.87
CA HIS A 102 -13.28 5.76 2.73
C HIS A 102 -13.56 4.25 2.65
N SER A 103 -12.77 3.52 1.84
CA SER A 103 -12.91 2.08 1.60
C SER A 103 -11.54 1.44 1.32
N PRO A 104 -10.79 1.04 2.36
CA PRO A 104 -9.43 0.50 2.22
C PRO A 104 -9.36 -0.83 1.45
N SER A 105 -10.49 -1.51 1.26
CA SER A 105 -10.59 -2.76 0.49
C SER A 105 -10.88 -2.55 -1.00
N THR A 106 -10.99 -1.30 -1.47
CA THR A 106 -11.21 -0.99 -2.89
C THR A 106 -10.01 -1.50 -3.71
N HIS A 107 -10.30 -2.26 -4.77
CA HIS A 107 -9.27 -2.68 -5.70
C HIS A 107 -8.75 -1.46 -6.47
N TRP A 108 -7.44 -1.34 -6.68
CA TRP A 108 -6.86 -0.11 -7.24
C TRP A 108 -7.47 0.30 -8.58
N THR A 109 -7.83 -0.65 -9.45
CA THR A 109 -8.48 -0.35 -10.74
C THR A 109 -9.83 0.35 -10.58
N ASP A 110 -10.46 0.17 -9.44
CA ASP A 110 -11.79 0.69 -9.14
C ASP A 110 -11.72 2.01 -8.36
N ALA A 111 -10.52 2.43 -7.92
CA ALA A 111 -10.33 3.65 -7.12
C ALA A 111 -10.81 4.94 -7.83
N PRO A 112 -10.55 5.18 -9.13
CA PRO A 112 -11.07 6.37 -9.82
C PRO A 112 -12.60 6.40 -9.84
N ALA A 113 -13.24 5.28 -10.18
CA ALA A 113 -14.71 5.18 -10.22
C ALA A 113 -15.32 5.33 -8.82
N HIS A 114 -14.66 4.78 -7.80
CA HIS A 114 -15.06 4.95 -6.41
C HIS A 114 -14.97 6.42 -5.98
N PHE A 115 -13.88 7.11 -6.32
CA PHE A 115 -13.71 8.53 -6.02
C PHE A 115 -14.84 9.37 -6.62
N GLU A 116 -15.11 9.20 -7.92
CA GLU A 116 -16.17 9.95 -8.62
C GLU A 116 -17.56 9.75 -8.02
N ALA A 117 -17.85 8.54 -7.51
CA ALA A 117 -19.14 8.23 -6.93
C ALA A 117 -19.38 8.80 -5.51
N HIS A 118 -18.32 9.29 -4.84
CA HIS A 118 -18.36 9.67 -3.42
C HIS A 118 -17.69 11.03 -3.11
N LYS A 119 -17.26 11.78 -4.14
CA LYS A 119 -16.55 13.06 -3.98
C LYS A 119 -17.45 14.25 -3.60
N ASP A 120 -18.77 14.08 -3.68
CA ASP A 120 -19.80 15.09 -3.38
C ASP A 120 -20.57 14.69 -2.11
#